data_AF-A0A351VHT1-F1
#
_entry.id   AF-A0A351VHT1-F1
#
_cell.length_a   1.000
_cell.length_b   1.000
_cell.length_c   1.000
_cell.angle_alpha   90.00
_cell.angle_beta   90.00
_cell.angle_gamma   90.00
#
_symmetry.space_group_name_H-M   'P 1'
#
loop_
_entity.id
_entity.type
_entity.pdbx_description
1 polymer ?
#
loop_
_entity_poly.entity_id
_entity_poly.type
_entity_poly.pdbx_seq_one_letter_code
_entity_poly.pdbx_strand_id
1 'polypeptide(L)'
;MEYVEAFSSESFGSNNSLGIKILVGSNQTLPNLRLPDIFDATHRAASLIESEIRFEMKKLDPNAAKETERNSQLLSCFDSPIYVEERPNGYCKDWCCRHLPWFVVTTKIGRFTIGWRKRVINIDWSDTTCKLAGSEIFAGEDTTIGFRFIHAWGLDKATEYVSKIIAAPDRH
;
A
#
# COMPACT_ATOMS: atom_id res chain seq x y z
N MET A 1 35.50 -21.25 13.27
CA MET A 1 34.21 -20.63 13.64
C MET A 1 33.12 -21.53 13.11
N GLU A 2 32.37 -22.16 14.00
CA GLU A 2 31.22 -22.99 13.65
C GLU A 2 29.97 -22.10 13.54
N TYR A 3 29.06 -22.45 12.64
CA TYR A 3 27.80 -21.74 12.44
C TYR A 3 26.63 -22.59 12.92
N VAL A 4 25.71 -21.97 13.66
CA VAL A 4 24.49 -22.63 14.15
C VAL A 4 23.27 -21.98 13.49
N GLU A 5 22.29 -22.79 13.11
CA GLU A 5 21.03 -22.28 12.56
C GLU A 5 20.23 -21.57 13.65
N ALA A 6 19.98 -20.28 13.43
CA ALA A 6 19.21 -19.44 14.34
C ALA A 6 17.75 -19.34 13.93
N PHE A 7 17.49 -19.35 12.61
CA PHE A 7 16.16 -19.20 12.04
C PHE A 7 16.08 -19.91 10.69
N SER A 8 14.93 -20.53 10.40
CA SER A 8 14.59 -20.98 9.05
C SER A 8 13.09 -20.82 8.83
N SER A 9 12.70 -20.31 7.67
CA SER A 9 11.31 -20.25 7.22
C SER A 9 11.22 -20.54 5.72
N GLU A 10 10.06 -21.04 5.32
CA GLU A 10 9.65 -21.13 3.94
C GLU A 10 8.29 -20.46 3.79
N SER A 11 8.14 -19.72 2.71
CA SER A 11 6.93 -18.95 2.42
C SER A 11 6.51 -19.22 0.98
N PHE A 12 5.26 -19.60 0.81
CA PHE A 12 4.70 -20.00 -0.47
C PHE A 12 3.69 -18.94 -0.93
N GLY A 13 3.97 -18.28 -2.04
CA GLY A 13 3.02 -17.45 -2.77
C GLY A 13 2.43 -18.19 -3.97
N SER A 14 1.36 -17.65 -4.54
CA SER A 14 0.66 -18.29 -5.67
C SER A 14 1.56 -18.56 -6.89
N ASN A 15 2.62 -17.76 -7.08
CA ASN A 15 3.52 -17.88 -8.23
C ASN A 15 5.00 -18.02 -7.86
N ASN A 16 5.40 -17.83 -6.59
CA ASN A 16 6.80 -17.84 -6.15
C ASN A 16 6.92 -18.34 -4.71
N SER A 17 7.95 -19.11 -4.40
CA SER A 17 8.34 -19.47 -3.02
C SER A 17 9.63 -18.75 -2.62
N LEU A 18 9.74 -18.40 -1.34
CA LEU A 18 10.94 -17.82 -0.74
C LEU A 18 11.27 -18.56 0.56
N GLY A 19 12.44 -19.16 0.61
CA GLY A 19 13.02 -19.75 1.82
C GLY A 19 14.11 -18.85 2.38
N ILE A 20 14.12 -18.64 3.69
CA ILE A 20 15.18 -17.91 4.39
C ILE A 20 15.75 -18.78 5.49
N LYS A 21 17.08 -18.84 5.54
CA LYS A 21 17.82 -19.48 6.63
C LYS A 21 18.87 -18.50 7.15
N ILE A 22 18.92 -18.30 8.47
CA ILE A 22 19.91 -17.47 9.14
C ILE A 22 20.85 -18.37 9.95
N LEU A 23 22.13 -18.27 9.64
CA LEU A 23 23.21 -18.95 10.34
C LEU A 23 24.02 -17.93 11.14
N VAL A 24 24.24 -18.20 12.42
CA VAL A 24 25.03 -17.34 13.32
C VAL A 24 26.31 -18.07 13.70
N GLY A 25 27.45 -17.44 13.48
CA GLY A 25 28.76 -17.94 13.88
C GLY A 25 29.40 -16.99 14.89
N SER A 26 30.11 -17.56 15.87
CA SER A 26 30.89 -16.79 16.85
C SER A 26 32.20 -17.49 17.15
N ASN A 27 33.22 -16.71 17.53
CA ASN A 27 34.47 -17.23 18.09
C ASN A 27 34.32 -17.61 19.57
N GLN A 28 33.17 -17.32 20.17
CA GLN A 28 32.78 -17.73 21.51
C GLN A 28 31.66 -18.77 21.44
N THR A 29 31.45 -19.50 22.53
CA THR A 29 30.30 -20.41 22.67
C THR A 29 29.00 -19.63 22.51
N LEU A 30 28.20 -20.01 21.52
CA LEU A 30 26.89 -19.41 21.30
C LEU A 30 25.91 -19.86 22.39
N PRO A 31 25.07 -18.95 22.92
CA PRO A 31 23.96 -19.34 23.77
C PRO A 31 22.93 -20.15 22.97
N ASN A 32 21.94 -20.73 23.66
CA ASN A 32 20.80 -21.35 22.98
C ASN A 32 20.05 -20.28 22.16
N LEU A 33 20.14 -20.36 20.84
CA LEU A 33 19.54 -19.39 19.91
C LEU A 33 18.00 -19.45 19.88
N ARG A 34 17.39 -20.44 20.55
CA ARG A 34 15.94 -20.55 20.74
C ARG A 34 15.42 -19.79 21.96
N LEU A 35 16.29 -19.11 22.72
CA LEU A 35 15.85 -18.22 23.79
C LEU A 35 15.00 -17.07 23.21
N PRO A 36 13.91 -16.65 23.87
CA PRO A 36 12.93 -15.72 23.29
C PRO A 36 13.55 -14.45 22.71
N ASP A 37 14.39 -13.74 23.45
CA ASP A 37 14.97 -12.47 22.98
C ASP A 37 15.87 -12.64 21.75
N ILE A 38 16.61 -13.75 21.70
CA ILE A 38 17.52 -14.08 20.59
C ILE A 38 16.71 -14.54 19.38
N PHE A 39 15.72 -15.40 19.61
CA PHE A 39 14.81 -15.85 18.57
C PHE A 39 14.06 -14.67 17.96
N ASP A 40 13.53 -13.76 18.77
CA ASP A 40 12.85 -12.54 18.32
C ASP A 40 13.77 -11.62 17.52
N ALA A 41 15.03 -11.47 17.96
CA ALA A 41 16.03 -10.70 17.20
C ALA A 41 16.30 -11.32 15.82
N THR A 42 16.47 -12.65 15.76
CA THR A 42 16.71 -13.37 14.50
C THR A 42 15.48 -13.35 13.60
N HIS A 43 14.28 -13.42 14.16
CA HIS A 43 13.02 -13.29 13.44
C HIS A 43 12.88 -11.89 12.82
N ARG A 44 13.13 -10.82 13.59
CA ARG A 44 13.12 -9.44 13.06
C ARG A 44 14.11 -9.26 11.91
N ALA A 45 15.33 -9.80 12.05
CA ALA A 45 16.32 -9.76 10.99
C ALA A 45 15.84 -10.51 9.74
N ALA A 46 15.27 -11.70 9.90
CA ALA A 46 14.69 -12.47 8.80
C ALA A 46 13.57 -11.71 8.10
N SER A 47 12.66 -11.07 8.84
CA SER A 47 11.57 -10.27 8.27
C SER A 47 12.06 -9.09 7.44
N LEU A 48 13.13 -8.41 7.89
CA LEU A 48 13.73 -7.31 7.13
C LEU A 48 14.36 -7.80 5.82
N ILE A 49 15.13 -8.89 5.88
CA ILE A 49 15.74 -9.53 4.71
C ILE A 49 14.65 -9.98 3.73
N GLU A 50 13.61 -10.65 4.23
CA GLU A 50 12.48 -11.12 3.42
C GLU A 50 11.79 -9.96 2.71
N SER A 51 11.46 -8.90 3.45
CA SER A 51 10.80 -7.72 2.92
C SER A 51 11.62 -7.10 1.79
N GLU A 52 12.93 -6.99 1.94
CA GLU A 52 13.77 -6.33 0.94
C GLU A 52 13.96 -7.20 -0.31
N ILE A 53 14.22 -8.51 -0.14
CA ILE A 53 14.31 -9.44 -1.27
C ILE A 53 13.02 -9.43 -2.08
N ARG A 54 11.86 -9.52 -1.41
CA ARG A 54 10.57 -9.52 -2.10
C ARG A 54 10.29 -8.21 -2.82
N PHE A 55 10.69 -7.07 -2.25
CA PHE A 55 10.55 -5.78 -2.89
C PHE A 55 11.37 -5.71 -4.20
N GLU A 56 12.64 -6.13 -4.16
CA GLU A 56 13.48 -6.16 -5.37
C GLU A 56 13.00 -7.20 -6.40
N MET A 57 12.58 -8.39 -5.97
CA MET A 57 11.96 -9.38 -6.86
C MET A 57 10.72 -8.81 -7.57
N LYS A 58 9.93 -8.00 -6.86
CA LYS A 58 8.71 -7.39 -7.41
C LYS A 58 9.03 -6.30 -8.45
N LYS A 59 10.10 -5.53 -8.28
CA LYS A 59 10.57 -4.57 -9.30
C LYS A 59 11.00 -5.27 -10.60
N LEU A 60 11.53 -6.48 -10.49
CA LEU A 60 11.95 -7.31 -11.63
C LEU A 60 10.79 -8.10 -12.24
N ASP A 61 9.58 -8.02 -11.67
CA ASP A 61 8.40 -8.69 -12.18
C ASP A 61 8.06 -8.12 -13.58
N PRO A 62 7.99 -8.96 -14.63
CA PRO A 62 7.66 -8.51 -15.99
C PRO A 62 6.27 -7.85 -16.10
N ASN A 63 5.44 -7.94 -15.05
CA ASN A 63 4.17 -7.22 -14.95
C ASN A 63 4.31 -5.73 -14.60
N ALA A 64 5.50 -5.14 -14.57
CA ALA A 64 5.69 -3.69 -14.38
C ALA A 64 4.81 -2.84 -15.32
N ALA A 65 4.56 -3.30 -16.55
CA ALA A 65 3.63 -2.66 -17.48
C ALA A 65 2.18 -2.60 -16.94
N LYS A 66 1.72 -3.65 -16.25
CA LYS A 66 0.39 -3.68 -15.61
C LYS A 66 0.29 -2.71 -14.44
N GLU A 67 1.39 -2.47 -13.72
CA GLU A 67 1.40 -1.50 -12.63
C GLU A 67 1.31 -0.07 -13.16
N THR A 68 2.05 0.25 -14.23
CA THR A 68 1.93 1.52 -14.95
C THR A 68 0.53 1.73 -15.52
N GLU A 69 -0.07 0.69 -16.10
CA GLU A 69 -1.45 0.72 -16.59
C GLU A 69 -2.43 0.99 -15.43
N ARG A 70 -2.28 0.27 -14.32
CA ARG A 70 -3.15 0.42 -13.15
C ARG A 70 -3.04 1.81 -12.49
N ASN A 71 -1.84 2.40 -12.52
CA ASN A 71 -1.62 3.77 -12.05
C ASN A 71 -2.25 4.79 -12.99
N SER A 72 -2.07 4.61 -14.31
CA SER A 72 -2.74 5.44 -15.33
C SER A 72 -4.26 5.41 -15.20
N GLN A 73 -4.81 4.22 -14.91
CA GLN A 73 -6.24 4.03 -14.66
C GLN A 73 -6.74 4.84 -13.46
N LEU A 74 -6.01 4.90 -12.34
CA LEU A 74 -6.40 5.74 -11.20
C LEU A 74 -6.46 7.23 -11.57
N LEU A 75 -5.51 7.70 -12.36
CA LEU A 75 -5.46 9.10 -12.78
C LEU A 75 -6.58 9.45 -13.76
N SER A 76 -7.06 8.47 -14.54
CA SER A 76 -8.20 8.65 -15.43
C SER A 76 -9.55 8.90 -14.73
N CYS A 77 -9.63 8.69 -13.40
CA CYS A 77 -10.80 9.09 -12.61
C CYS A 77 -10.99 10.61 -12.53
N PHE A 78 -10.00 11.41 -12.97
CA PHE A 78 -10.04 12.87 -12.95
C PHE A 78 -10.06 13.41 -14.38
N ASP A 79 -11.11 14.14 -14.76
CA ASP A 79 -11.25 14.70 -16.11
C ASP A 79 -10.19 15.76 -16.45
N SER A 80 -9.70 16.51 -15.45
CA SER A 80 -8.78 17.62 -15.65
C SER A 80 -7.89 17.84 -14.42
N PRO A 81 -6.94 16.93 -14.14
CA PRO A 81 -5.96 17.13 -13.08
C PRO A 81 -5.02 18.29 -13.45
N ILE A 82 -4.75 19.18 -12.49
CA ILE A 82 -3.82 20.31 -12.64
C ILE A 82 -2.38 19.84 -12.40
N TYR A 83 -2.20 19.01 -11.37
CA TYR A 83 -0.89 18.48 -10.98
C TYR A 83 -1.08 17.13 -10.29
N VAL A 84 -0.10 16.24 -10.43
CA VAL A 84 -0.09 14.91 -9.80
C VAL A 84 1.26 14.69 -9.11
N GLU A 85 1.22 14.34 -7.83
CA GLU A 85 2.39 13.96 -7.03
C GLU A 85 2.28 12.48 -6.65
N GLU A 86 3.33 11.71 -6.88
CA GLU A 86 3.43 10.33 -6.40
C GLU A 86 3.88 10.31 -4.93
N ARG A 87 3.22 9.49 -4.11
CA ARG A 87 3.57 9.26 -2.70
C ARG A 87 3.66 7.79 -2.35
N PRO A 88 4.46 7.43 -1.33
CA PRO A 88 4.43 6.07 -0.78
C PRO A 88 3.00 5.66 -0.40
N ASN A 89 2.71 4.36 -0.56
CA ASN A 89 1.39 3.81 -0.26
C ASN A 89 0.93 4.19 1.17
N GLY A 90 -0.24 4.81 1.29
CA GLY A 90 -0.80 5.24 2.57
C GLY A 90 -1.39 4.12 3.43
N TYR A 91 -1.53 2.90 2.88
CA TYR A 91 -2.13 1.76 3.60
C TYR A 91 -1.12 0.97 4.43
N CYS A 92 0.02 0.58 3.86
CA CYS A 92 1.03 -0.21 4.55
C CYS A 92 2.45 0.12 4.06
N LYS A 93 3.44 0.03 4.95
CA LYS A 93 4.86 0.28 4.63
C LYS A 93 5.64 -0.98 4.24
N ASP A 94 4.97 -2.13 4.31
CA ASP A 94 5.55 -3.43 4.01
C ASP A 94 5.76 -3.60 2.49
N TRP A 95 6.62 -4.55 2.13
CA TRP A 95 7.01 -4.83 0.75
C TRP A 95 5.83 -5.01 -0.22
N CYS A 96 4.71 -5.55 0.27
CA CYS A 96 3.52 -5.84 -0.52
C CYS A 96 2.75 -4.59 -0.96
N CYS A 97 2.95 -3.45 -0.29
CA CYS A 97 2.36 -2.16 -0.69
C CYS A 97 3.42 -1.15 -1.16
N ARG A 98 4.70 -1.33 -0.80
CA ARG A 98 5.78 -0.36 -1.07
C ARG A 98 5.95 -0.01 -2.55
N HIS A 99 5.69 -0.96 -3.44
CA HIS A 99 5.77 -0.79 -4.90
C HIS A 99 4.49 -0.20 -5.52
N LEU A 100 3.43 0.01 -4.73
CA LEU A 100 2.13 0.49 -5.20
C LEU A 100 1.90 1.91 -4.69
N PRO A 101 2.35 2.95 -5.40
CA PRO A 101 2.20 4.32 -4.91
C PRO A 101 0.74 4.74 -4.77
N TRP A 102 0.53 5.72 -3.91
CA TRP A 102 -0.68 6.55 -3.92
C TRP A 102 -0.37 7.86 -4.63
N PHE A 103 -1.40 8.54 -5.10
CA PHE A 103 -1.27 9.78 -5.83
C PHE A 103 -1.99 10.90 -5.08
N VAL A 104 -1.35 12.06 -5.01
CA VAL A 104 -2.01 13.30 -4.65
C VAL A 104 -2.33 14.06 -5.93
N VAL A 105 -3.62 14.18 -6.23
CA VAL A 105 -4.13 14.79 -7.47
C VAL A 105 -4.70 16.16 -7.13
N THR A 106 -4.08 17.20 -7.65
CA THR A 106 -4.55 18.58 -7.52
C THR A 106 -5.60 18.87 -8.59
N THR A 107 -6.76 19.35 -8.16
CA THR A 107 -7.88 19.74 -9.01
C THR A 107 -8.29 21.19 -8.72
N LYS A 108 -9.30 21.71 -9.42
CA LYS A 108 -9.82 23.07 -9.19
C LYS A 108 -10.40 23.26 -7.79
N ILE A 109 -10.89 22.19 -7.14
CA ILE A 109 -11.48 22.24 -5.80
C ILE A 109 -10.51 21.80 -4.70
N GLY A 110 -9.22 21.66 -5.00
CA GLY A 110 -8.19 21.23 -4.04
C GLY A 110 -7.63 19.84 -4.34
N ARG A 111 -7.04 19.21 -3.32
CA ARG A 111 -6.20 18.01 -3.48
C ARG A 111 -6.92 16.75 -3.02
N PHE A 112 -6.92 15.76 -3.88
CA PHE A 112 -7.38 14.41 -3.57
C PHE A 112 -6.18 13.51 -3.30
N THR A 113 -6.32 12.58 -2.36
CA THR A 113 -5.39 11.44 -2.25
C THR A 113 -6.10 10.18 -2.74
N ILE A 114 -5.55 9.53 -3.76
CA ILE A 114 -6.12 8.32 -4.36
C ILE A 114 -5.09 7.19 -4.43
N GLY A 115 -5.49 5.96 -4.17
CA GLY A 115 -4.57 4.83 -4.34
C GLY A 115 -5.18 3.48 -4.00
N TRP A 116 -4.54 2.41 -4.49
CA TRP A 116 -4.97 1.06 -4.18
C TRP A 116 -4.69 0.71 -2.71
N ARG A 117 -5.73 0.23 -2.04
CA ARG A 117 -5.71 -0.34 -0.69
C ARG A 117 -6.15 -1.80 -0.78
N LYS A 118 -5.19 -2.72 -0.86
CA LYS A 118 -5.45 -4.14 -1.17
C LYS A 118 -6.23 -4.30 -2.49
N ARG A 119 -7.53 -4.55 -2.42
CA ARG A 119 -8.44 -4.82 -3.56
C ARG A 119 -9.44 -3.70 -3.86
N VAL A 120 -9.39 -2.61 -3.07
CA VAL A 120 -10.26 -1.44 -3.24
C VAL A 120 -9.41 -0.21 -3.51
N ILE A 121 -10.04 0.85 -4.03
CA ILE A 121 -9.40 2.15 -4.26
C ILE A 121 -9.81 3.07 -3.11
N ASN A 122 -8.84 3.61 -2.39
CA ASN A 122 -9.07 4.66 -1.41
C ASN A 122 -9.14 6.01 -2.12
N ILE A 123 -10.14 6.81 -1.81
CA ILE A 123 -10.27 8.21 -2.25
C ILE A 123 -10.47 9.05 -1.00
N ASP A 124 -9.58 10.02 -0.78
CA ASP A 124 -9.64 10.99 0.29
C ASP A 124 -9.70 12.39 -0.31
N TRP A 125 -10.67 13.20 0.14
CA TRP A 125 -10.88 14.59 -0.30
C TRP A 125 -10.78 15.57 0.87
N SER A 126 -10.10 15.20 1.94
CA SER A 126 -9.95 16.03 3.13
C SER A 126 -9.20 17.35 2.87
N ASP A 127 -8.42 17.42 1.79
CA ASP A 127 -7.71 18.63 1.36
C ASP A 127 -8.40 19.33 0.18
N THR A 128 -9.73 19.23 0.11
CA THR A 128 -10.57 19.94 -0.87
C THR A 128 -11.46 21.00 -0.23
N THR A 129 -12.07 21.85 -1.06
CA THR A 129 -13.10 22.81 -0.66
C THR A 129 -14.41 22.12 -0.29
N CYS A 130 -14.67 20.92 -0.81
CA CYS A 130 -15.83 20.11 -0.42
C CYS A 130 -15.78 19.76 1.08
N LYS A 131 -16.73 20.32 1.84
CA LYS A 131 -16.85 20.15 3.30
C LYS A 131 -17.88 19.10 3.71
N LEU A 132 -18.61 18.52 2.75
CA LEU A 132 -19.58 17.48 3.05
C LEU A 132 -18.88 16.21 3.54
N ALA A 133 -19.47 15.60 4.56
CA ALA A 133 -19.02 14.32 5.07
C ALA A 133 -19.35 13.20 4.06
N GLY A 134 -18.59 12.10 4.09
CA GLY A 134 -18.84 10.95 3.23
C GLY A 134 -20.26 10.40 3.39
N SER A 135 -20.81 10.41 4.61
CA SER A 135 -22.19 10.00 4.86
C SER A 135 -23.25 10.92 4.23
N GLU A 136 -22.91 12.17 3.91
CA GLU A 136 -23.79 13.12 3.24
C GLU A 136 -23.75 12.93 1.71
N ILE A 137 -22.56 12.73 1.14
CA ILE A 137 -22.38 12.57 -0.33
C ILE A 137 -22.79 11.17 -0.80
N PHE A 138 -22.51 10.15 0.02
CA PHE A 138 -22.61 8.74 -0.35
C PHE A 138 -23.60 7.97 0.52
N ALA A 139 -24.70 8.63 0.89
CA ALA A 139 -25.78 8.00 1.63
C ALA A 139 -26.30 6.75 0.88
N GLY A 140 -26.22 5.59 1.52
CA GLY A 140 -26.69 4.32 0.96
C GLY A 140 -25.64 3.50 0.20
N GLU A 141 -24.40 3.97 0.05
CA GLU A 141 -23.32 3.15 -0.50
C GLU A 141 -22.89 2.07 0.51
N ASP A 142 -22.87 0.81 0.08
CA ASP A 142 -22.41 -0.33 0.87
C ASP A 142 -20.90 -0.51 0.74
N THR A 143 -20.17 0.43 1.34
CA THR A 143 -18.71 0.41 1.37
C THR A 143 -18.19 1.06 2.65
N THR A 144 -16.87 1.03 2.85
CA THR A 144 -16.27 1.82 3.92
C THR A 144 -16.31 3.30 3.56
N ILE A 145 -16.98 4.08 4.39
CA ILE A 145 -17.11 5.52 4.28
C ILE A 145 -16.61 6.13 5.58
N GLY A 146 -15.64 7.03 5.47
CA GLY A 146 -15.19 7.85 6.59
C GLY A 146 -15.71 9.27 6.50
N PHE A 147 -15.14 10.17 7.32
CA PHE A 147 -15.55 11.56 7.32
C PHE A 147 -15.28 12.24 5.96
N ARG A 148 -14.06 12.14 5.42
CA ARG A 148 -13.71 12.68 4.09
C ARG A 148 -12.88 11.69 3.26
N PHE A 149 -13.22 10.41 3.38
CA PHE A 149 -12.70 9.35 2.53
C PHE A 149 -13.76 8.29 2.24
N ILE A 150 -13.58 7.56 1.14
CA ILE A 150 -14.43 6.42 0.72
C ILE A 150 -13.58 5.35 0.04
N HIS A 151 -14.01 4.09 0.13
CA HIS A 151 -13.46 2.99 -0.66
C HIS A 151 -14.33 2.65 -1.87
N ALA A 152 -13.73 2.60 -3.06
CA ALA A 152 -14.39 2.17 -4.29
C ALA A 152 -14.00 0.75 -4.68
N TRP A 153 -14.99 -0.05 -5.11
CA TRP A 153 -14.83 -1.42 -5.60
C TRP A 153 -14.53 -1.47 -7.10
N GLY A 154 -13.48 -0.78 -7.52
CA GLY A 154 -13.07 -0.69 -8.92
C GLY A 154 -13.17 0.72 -9.48
N LEU A 155 -12.70 0.86 -10.72
CA LEU A 155 -12.49 2.16 -11.37
C LEU A 155 -13.80 2.89 -11.65
N ASP A 156 -14.84 2.20 -12.10
CA ASP A 156 -16.13 2.83 -12.42
C ASP A 156 -16.72 3.55 -11.20
N LYS A 157 -16.71 2.88 -10.04
CA LYS A 157 -17.12 3.47 -8.77
C LYS A 157 -16.18 4.58 -8.32
N ALA A 158 -14.88 4.45 -8.55
CA ALA A 158 -13.92 5.49 -8.20
C ALA A 158 -14.17 6.79 -8.99
N THR A 159 -14.39 6.67 -10.30
CA THR A 159 -14.75 7.78 -11.18
C THR A 159 -16.07 8.41 -10.74
N GLU A 160 -17.12 7.59 -10.50
CA GLU A 160 -18.42 8.07 -10.00
C GLU A 160 -18.25 8.90 -8.71
N TYR A 161 -17.45 8.41 -7.77
CA TYR A 161 -17.24 9.07 -6.48
C TYR A 161 -16.45 10.36 -6.61
N VAL A 162 -15.38 10.38 -7.42
CA VAL A 162 -14.62 11.60 -7.69
C VAL A 162 -15.52 12.67 -8.32
N SER A 163 -16.33 12.31 -9.33
CA SER A 163 -17.27 13.24 -9.96
C SER A 163 -18.30 13.79 -8.97
N LYS A 164 -18.87 12.93 -8.10
CA LYS A 164 -19.80 13.36 -7.04
C LYS A 164 -19.18 14.36 -6.07
N ILE A 165 -17.92 14.15 -5.66
CA ILE A 165 -17.22 15.06 -4.75
C ILE A 165 -16.92 16.40 -5.43
N ILE A 166 -16.51 16.38 -6.70
CA ILE A 166 -16.23 17.60 -7.47
C ILE A 166 -17.50 18.43 -7.72
N ALA A 167 -18.64 17.77 -7.94
CA ALA A 167 -19.92 18.42 -8.15
C ALA A 167 -20.62 18.84 -6.84
N ALA A 168 -20.10 18.45 -5.68
CA ALA A 168 -20.70 18.77 -4.40
C ALA A 168 -20.65 20.28 -4.13
N PRO A 169 -21.73 20.89 -3.61
CA PRO A 169 -21.74 22.32 -3.33
C PRO A 169 -20.77 22.66 -2.19
N ASP A 170 -20.05 23.78 -2.35
CA ASP A 170 -19.27 24.37 -1.26
C ASP A 170 -20.23 24.86 -0.17
N ARG A 171 -20.00 24.43 1.09
CA ARG A 171 -20.65 25.07 2.24
C ARG A 171 -19.76 26.22 2.71
N HIS A 172 -20.27 27.44 2.62
CA HIS A 172 -19.66 28.65 3.19
C HIS A 172 -19.80 28.67 4.72
#